data_AF-A0A7S3A6T9-F1
#
_entry.id   AF-A0A7S3A6T9-F1
#
_cell.length_a   1.000
_cell.length_b   1.000
_cell.length_c   1.000
_cell.angle_alpha   90.00
_cell.angle_beta   90.00
_cell.angle_gamma   90.00
#
_symmetry.space_group_name_H-M   'P 1'
#
loop_
_entity.id
_entity.type
_entity.pdbx_description
1 polymer ?
#
loop_
_entity_poly.entity_id
_entity_poly.type
_entity_poly.pdbx_seq_one_letter_code
_entity_poly.pdbx_strand_id
1 'polypeptide(L)'
;MGEDEKAIKVVFSDIDGTLVHYPKDFDRYAEVGEVVNGKVFIRYKETGESRECRVLESMTGGRAYISERTIALVDKIRAEGVMFVLITGARSSTYDNRRPNLPKVDFEVFENGGRCIRNGEIDMQWTKRYENVIGDSSRATTVTPQLQDASERVGPLWDLYRRLSKEGWALDARDYVTNFRVDVTKSTDKTEEDFEKIKDELKALNLATSFNLGKADIYPSTSGKANAASSVLGVLGLTPEDSISM
;
A
#
# COMPACT_ATOMS: atom_id res chain seq x y z
N MET A 1 13.49 15.18 38.78
CA MET A 1 13.72 14.12 37.78
C MET A 1 12.90 14.52 36.60
N GLY A 2 13.54 15.03 35.55
CA GLY A 2 12.83 15.37 34.31
C GLY A 2 12.22 14.09 33.76
N GLU A 3 11.00 14.15 33.26
CA GLU A 3 10.44 13.07 32.47
C GLU A 3 11.43 12.81 31.32
N ASP A 4 12.04 11.63 31.29
CA ASP A 4 12.82 11.19 30.13
C ASP A 4 11.87 11.22 28.95
N GLU A 5 12.04 12.24 28.09
CA GLU A 5 11.23 12.42 26.90
C GLU A 5 11.37 11.16 26.05
N LYS A 6 10.27 10.41 25.93
CA LYS A 6 10.29 9.07 25.36
C LYS A 6 10.72 9.16 23.89
N ALA A 7 11.92 8.69 23.59
CA ALA A 7 12.49 8.80 22.24
C ALA A 7 11.68 7.98 21.23
N ILE A 8 11.29 8.61 20.12
CA ILE A 8 10.66 7.93 18.99
C ILE A 8 11.67 6.98 18.34
N LYS A 9 11.22 5.76 18.05
CA LYS A 9 12.06 4.69 17.49
C LYS A 9 11.60 4.22 16.12
N VAL A 10 10.36 4.50 15.73
CA VAL A 10 9.83 4.10 14.42
C VAL A 10 8.84 5.11 13.86
N VAL A 11 8.91 5.34 12.55
CA VAL A 11 7.94 6.12 11.78
C VAL A 11 7.25 5.22 10.76
N PHE A 12 5.92 5.22 10.79
CA PHE A 12 5.07 4.57 9.79
C PHE A 12 4.57 5.62 8.80
N SER A 13 4.66 5.34 7.50
CA SER A 13 4.18 6.24 6.47
C SER A 13 3.37 5.48 5.42
N ASP A 14 2.23 6.05 5.02
CA ASP A 14 1.66 5.72 3.71
C ASP A 14 2.55 6.23 2.57
N ILE A 15 2.28 5.78 1.35
CA ILE A 15 2.96 6.23 0.15
C ILE A 15 2.12 7.30 -0.56
N ASP A 16 0.97 6.91 -1.11
CA ASP A 16 0.14 7.76 -1.95
C ASP A 16 -0.62 8.78 -1.09
N GLY A 17 -0.42 10.07 -1.37
CA GLY A 17 -0.99 11.17 -0.59
C GLY A 17 -0.12 11.63 0.59
N THR A 18 0.89 10.86 0.99
CA THR A 18 1.80 11.21 2.09
C THR A 18 3.22 11.52 1.60
N LEU A 19 3.90 10.55 0.98
CA LEU A 19 5.25 10.76 0.42
C LEU A 19 5.23 11.07 -1.08
N VAL A 20 4.20 10.55 -1.75
CA VAL A 20 4.03 10.59 -3.19
C VAL A 20 2.74 11.32 -3.53
N HIS A 21 2.81 12.25 -4.47
CA HIS A 21 1.65 13.05 -4.89
C HIS A 21 1.45 12.99 -6.40
N TYR A 22 0.23 13.22 -6.84
CA TYR A 22 -0.21 13.16 -8.23
C TYR A 22 -0.35 14.56 -8.84
N PRO A 23 -0.31 14.72 -10.17
CA PRO A 23 -0.50 16.01 -10.86
C PRO A 23 -1.69 16.81 -10.32
N LYS A 24 -2.85 16.16 -10.17
CA LYS A 24 -4.09 16.75 -9.66
C LYS A 24 -3.96 17.38 -8.27
N ASP A 25 -3.02 16.91 -7.47
CA ASP A 25 -2.78 17.42 -6.13
C ASP A 25 -2.08 18.79 -6.22
N PHE A 26 -1.29 19.03 -7.27
CA PHE A 26 -0.52 20.25 -7.49
C PHE A 26 -1.28 21.36 -8.22
N ASP A 27 -2.33 21.04 -9.01
CA ASP A 27 -2.98 21.96 -9.96
C ASP A 27 -3.26 23.36 -9.39
N ARG A 28 -3.62 23.43 -8.10
CA ARG A 28 -3.97 24.68 -7.41
C ARG A 28 -2.76 25.54 -7.05
N TYR A 29 -1.63 24.94 -6.65
CA TYR A 29 -0.54 25.66 -5.97
C TYR A 29 0.85 25.45 -6.57
N ALA A 30 1.02 24.58 -7.57
CA ALA A 30 2.30 24.38 -8.23
C ALA A 30 2.15 24.12 -9.73
N GLU A 31 3.26 24.24 -10.44
CA GLU A 31 3.41 23.89 -11.85
C GLU A 31 4.35 22.69 -11.95
N VAL A 32 3.92 21.67 -12.69
CA VAL A 32 4.73 20.47 -12.95
C VAL A 32 5.45 20.67 -14.29
N GLY A 33 6.78 20.68 -14.26
CA GLY A 33 7.61 20.84 -15.44
C GLY A 33 7.63 19.62 -16.35
N GLU A 34 8.49 19.66 -17.37
CA GLU A 34 8.74 18.53 -18.25
C GLU A 34 9.52 17.41 -17.54
N VAL A 35 9.21 16.16 -17.89
CA VAL A 35 9.94 15.00 -17.40
C VAL A 35 11.21 14.78 -18.23
N VAL A 36 12.37 14.82 -17.57
CA VAL A 36 13.68 14.56 -18.18
C VAL A 36 14.39 13.48 -17.38
N ASN A 37 14.76 12.37 -18.03
CA ASN A 37 15.48 11.24 -17.41
C ASN A 37 14.82 10.71 -16.11
N GLY A 38 13.49 10.59 -16.11
CA GLY A 38 12.74 10.10 -14.94
C GLY A 38 12.65 11.10 -13.78
N LYS A 39 13.03 12.36 -13.99
CA LYS A 39 12.90 13.46 -13.03
C LYS A 39 12.05 14.60 -13.57
N VAL A 40 11.52 15.41 -12.67
CA VAL A 40 10.75 16.62 -12.99
C VAL A 40 11.00 17.71 -11.93
N PHE A 41 10.92 18.97 -12.32
CA PHE A 41 10.86 20.09 -11.38
C PHE A 41 9.42 20.49 -11.12
N ILE A 42 9.03 20.56 -9.84
CA ILE A 42 7.74 21.10 -9.41
C ILE A 42 7.97 22.46 -8.78
N ARG A 43 7.38 23.51 -9.36
CA ARG A 43 7.53 24.90 -8.93
C ARG A 43 6.28 25.38 -8.20
N TYR A 44 6.40 25.76 -6.94
CA TYR A 44 5.31 26.28 -6.13
C TYR A 44 5.02 27.74 -6.50
N LYS A 45 3.76 28.05 -6.81
CA LYS A 45 3.33 29.35 -7.34
C LYS A 45 3.51 30.48 -6.32
N GLU A 46 3.18 30.21 -5.06
CA GLU A 46 3.22 31.23 -3.99
C GLU A 46 4.64 31.58 -3.55
N THR A 47 5.50 30.57 -3.40
CA THR A 47 6.86 30.77 -2.86
C THR A 47 7.91 30.94 -3.96
N GLY A 48 7.60 30.52 -5.19
CA GLY A 48 8.58 30.38 -6.27
C GLY A 48 9.57 29.22 -6.07
N GLU A 49 9.49 28.49 -4.94
CA GLU A 49 10.37 27.35 -4.64
C GLU A 49 10.20 26.28 -5.73
N SER A 50 11.32 25.73 -6.21
CA SER A 50 11.31 24.60 -7.15
C SER A 50 11.93 23.38 -6.48
N ARG A 51 11.27 22.23 -6.57
CA ARG A 51 11.75 20.95 -6.04
C ARG A 51 11.98 19.97 -7.17
N GLU A 52 13.15 19.35 -7.17
CA GLU A 52 13.42 18.19 -8.02
C GLU A 52 12.70 16.97 -7.44
N CYS A 53 11.96 16.28 -8.30
CA CYS A 53 11.17 15.11 -7.96
C CYS A 53 11.49 13.94 -8.89
N ARG A 54 11.49 12.73 -8.34
CA ARG A 54 11.52 11.49 -9.14
C ARG A 54 10.12 11.18 -9.64
N VAL A 55 10.04 10.63 -10.85
CA VAL A 55 8.79 10.16 -11.44
C VAL A 55 8.58 8.70 -11.07
N LEU A 56 7.44 8.44 -10.45
CA LEU A 56 6.93 7.11 -10.16
C LEU A 56 5.90 6.75 -11.21
N GLU A 57 6.27 5.86 -12.12
CA GLU A 57 5.37 5.37 -13.16
C GLU A 57 4.26 4.48 -12.55
N SER A 58 3.06 4.57 -13.13
CA SER A 58 1.93 3.70 -12.79
C SER A 58 1.21 3.30 -14.06
N MET A 59 0.92 2.00 -14.20
CA MET A 59 0.22 1.49 -15.40
C MET A 59 -1.22 1.98 -15.54
N THR A 60 -1.85 2.47 -14.46
CA THR A 60 -3.29 2.77 -14.45
C THR A 60 -3.65 4.12 -13.83
N GLY A 61 -2.72 4.79 -13.14
CA GLY A 61 -3.01 5.99 -12.33
C GLY A 61 -2.34 7.27 -12.81
N GLY A 62 -1.64 7.25 -13.96
CA GLY A 62 -0.77 8.34 -14.39
C GLY A 62 0.53 8.40 -13.58
N ARG A 63 1.35 9.43 -13.83
CA ARG A 63 2.60 9.65 -13.11
C ARG A 63 2.32 10.15 -11.69
N ALA A 64 3.13 9.69 -10.74
CA ALA A 64 3.19 10.25 -9.40
C ALA A 64 4.61 10.74 -9.11
N TYR A 65 4.78 11.59 -8.09
CA TYR A 65 6.04 12.28 -7.85
C TYR A 65 6.43 12.22 -6.37
N ILE A 66 7.71 11.96 -6.11
CA ILE A 66 8.33 12.09 -4.79
C ILE A 66 9.49 13.08 -4.89
N SER A 67 9.59 14.03 -3.95
CA SER A 67 10.69 14.99 -3.96
C SER A 67 12.00 14.35 -3.47
N GLU A 68 13.13 14.74 -4.06
CA GLU A 68 14.46 14.33 -3.55
C GLU A 68 14.66 14.80 -2.09
N ARG A 69 14.04 15.92 -1.72
CA ARG A 69 14.01 16.40 -0.34
C ARG A 69 13.32 15.41 0.61
N THR A 70 12.20 14.81 0.21
CA THR A 70 11.51 13.78 1.00
C THR A 70 12.43 12.59 1.25
N ILE A 71 13.16 12.15 0.23
CA ILE A 71 14.09 11.02 0.32
C ILE A 71 15.23 11.35 1.29
N ALA A 72 15.85 12.53 1.15
CA ALA A 72 16.89 12.99 2.05
C ALA A 72 16.42 13.12 3.51
N LEU A 73 15.16 13.52 3.73
CA LEU A 73 14.58 13.58 5.08
C LEU A 73 14.36 12.20 5.68
N VAL A 74 13.91 11.21 4.91
CA VAL A 74 13.81 9.82 5.36
C VAL A 74 15.19 9.26 5.71
N ASP A 75 16.19 9.50 4.86
CA ASP A 75 17.57 9.08 5.14
C ASP A 75 18.12 9.73 6.43
N LYS A 76 17.79 11.00 6.68
CA LYS A 76 18.15 11.69 7.92
C LYS A 76 17.50 11.07 9.15
N ILE A 77 16.20 10.79 9.11
CA ILE A 77 15.46 10.12 10.20
C ILE A 77 16.13 8.78 10.52
N ARG A 78 16.47 7.99 9.49
CA ARG A 78 17.12 6.69 9.66
C ARG A 78 18.54 6.81 10.21
N ALA A 79 19.29 7.83 9.80
CA ALA A 79 20.63 8.10 10.33
C ALA A 79 20.62 8.45 11.84
N GLU A 80 19.50 8.94 12.36
CA GLU A 80 19.28 9.20 13.79
C GLU A 80 18.89 7.92 14.58
N GLY A 81 18.86 6.76 13.92
CA GLY A 81 18.53 5.47 14.55
C GLY A 81 17.03 5.19 14.63
N VAL A 82 16.19 6.01 13.98
CA VAL A 82 14.74 5.82 13.91
C VAL A 82 14.42 4.95 12.69
N MET A 83 13.73 3.83 12.91
CA MET A 83 13.28 2.97 11.82
C MET A 83 12.20 3.66 10.99
N PHE A 84 12.22 3.45 9.68
CA PHE A 84 11.18 3.94 8.77
C PHE A 84 10.47 2.77 8.11
N VAL A 85 9.14 2.82 8.08
CA VAL A 85 8.28 1.75 7.59
C VAL A 85 7.29 2.31 6.57
N LEU A 86 7.28 1.73 5.37
CA LEU A 86 6.25 2.03 4.37
C LEU A 86 5.09 1.06 4.51
N ILE A 87 3.86 1.58 4.50
CA ILE A 87 2.65 0.75 4.49
C ILE A 87 1.68 1.29 3.43
N THR A 88 1.46 0.55 2.35
CA THR A 88 0.62 0.95 1.23
C THR A 88 -0.48 -0.07 0.88
N GLY A 89 -1.55 0.43 0.26
CA GLY A 89 -2.56 -0.40 -0.40
C GLY A 89 -2.19 -0.80 -1.83
N ALA A 90 -1.04 -0.38 -2.35
CA ALA A 90 -0.62 -0.68 -3.72
C ALA A 90 -0.54 -2.20 -3.96
N ARG A 91 -1.05 -2.64 -5.11
CA ARG A 91 -0.83 -3.99 -5.64
C ARG A 91 0.67 -4.24 -5.86
N SER A 92 1.07 -5.51 -5.86
CA SER A 92 2.47 -5.92 -6.01
C SER A 92 3.18 -5.26 -7.19
N SER A 93 2.60 -5.29 -8.40
CA SER A 93 3.24 -4.71 -9.58
C SER A 93 3.37 -3.18 -9.53
N THR A 94 2.39 -2.49 -8.94
CA THR A 94 2.49 -1.05 -8.73
C THR A 94 3.59 -0.74 -7.71
N TYR A 95 3.68 -1.52 -6.63
CA TYR A 95 4.73 -1.35 -5.65
C TYR A 95 6.12 -1.61 -6.25
N ASP A 96 6.30 -2.73 -6.95
CA ASP A 96 7.55 -3.15 -7.58
C ASP A 96 8.09 -2.11 -8.57
N ASN A 97 7.22 -1.58 -9.44
CA ASN A 97 7.59 -0.53 -10.40
C ASN A 97 8.04 0.78 -9.71
N ARG A 98 7.47 1.08 -8.53
CA ARG A 98 7.75 2.30 -7.79
C ARG A 98 8.97 2.17 -6.88
N ARG A 99 9.21 0.98 -6.36
CA ARG A 99 10.23 0.65 -5.35
C ARG A 99 11.62 1.21 -5.65
N PRO A 100 12.16 1.16 -6.89
CA PRO A 100 13.49 1.71 -7.18
C PRO A 100 13.62 3.22 -6.92
N ASN A 101 12.51 3.95 -6.98
CA ASN A 101 12.47 5.40 -6.80
C ASN A 101 12.04 5.84 -5.39
N LEU A 102 11.60 4.91 -4.55
CA LEU A 102 11.21 5.17 -3.16
C LEU A 102 12.45 5.26 -2.24
N PRO A 103 12.33 5.91 -1.06
CA PRO A 103 13.40 5.91 -0.08
C PRO A 103 13.72 4.49 0.40
N LYS A 104 14.97 4.27 0.82
CA LYS A 104 15.34 3.02 1.51
C LYS A 104 14.73 3.04 2.92
N VAL A 105 14.07 1.94 3.28
CA VAL A 105 13.33 1.80 4.53
C VAL A 105 13.59 0.43 5.15
N ASP A 106 13.20 0.26 6.41
CA ASP A 106 13.51 -0.94 7.20
C ASP A 106 12.46 -2.03 7.00
N PHE A 107 11.20 -1.62 6.75
CA PHE A 107 10.10 -2.49 6.37
C PHE A 107 9.29 -1.87 5.23
N GLU A 108 8.90 -2.72 4.27
CA GLU A 108 8.04 -2.32 3.17
C GLU A 108 6.81 -3.22 3.17
N VAL A 109 5.64 -2.68 3.52
CA VAL A 109 4.38 -3.42 3.61
C VAL A 109 3.43 -2.95 2.51
N PHE A 110 2.89 -3.89 1.75
CA PHE A 110 2.04 -3.61 0.58
C PHE A 110 0.86 -4.59 0.49
N GLU A 111 -0.01 -4.40 -0.50
CA GLU A 111 -1.31 -5.07 -0.60
C GLU A 111 -2.17 -4.95 0.66
N ASN A 112 -2.27 -3.74 1.24
CA ASN A 112 -3.01 -3.51 2.49
C ASN A 112 -2.54 -4.45 3.61
N GLY A 113 -1.23 -4.55 3.85
CA GLY A 113 -0.72 -5.34 4.98
C GLY A 113 -0.52 -6.83 4.71
N GLY A 114 -0.90 -7.34 3.54
CA GLY A 114 -0.81 -8.77 3.25
C GLY A 114 0.59 -9.26 2.90
N ARG A 115 1.48 -8.36 2.45
CA ARG A 115 2.85 -8.70 2.06
C ARG A 115 3.84 -7.75 2.68
N CYS A 116 5.02 -8.26 3.00
CA CYS A 116 6.10 -7.49 3.61
C CYS A 116 7.45 -7.84 2.98
N ILE A 117 8.27 -6.84 2.74
CA ILE A 117 9.71 -6.96 2.52
C ILE A 117 10.40 -6.48 3.79
N ARG A 118 11.36 -7.27 4.26
CA ARG A 118 12.24 -6.94 5.37
C ARG A 118 13.67 -7.22 4.96
N ASN A 119 14.57 -6.27 5.20
CA ASN A 119 15.98 -6.37 4.78
C ASN A 119 16.15 -6.61 3.26
N GLY A 120 15.25 -6.05 2.45
CA GLY A 120 15.29 -6.18 1.00
C GLY A 120 14.69 -7.46 0.42
N GLU A 121 14.30 -8.43 1.25
CA GLU A 121 13.72 -9.71 0.85
C GLU A 121 12.26 -9.88 1.28
N ILE A 122 11.48 -10.64 0.52
CA ILE A 122 10.09 -10.96 0.88
C ILE A 122 10.06 -11.80 2.16
N ASP A 123 9.32 -11.33 3.16
CA ASP A 123 9.08 -12.07 4.39
C ASP A 123 7.94 -13.09 4.18
N MET A 124 8.30 -14.32 3.84
CA MET A 124 7.32 -15.39 3.63
C MET A 124 6.52 -15.74 4.90
N GLN A 125 7.11 -15.55 6.09
CA GLN A 125 6.38 -15.82 7.33
C GLN A 125 5.26 -14.79 7.54
N TRP A 126 5.48 -13.55 7.08
CA TRP A 126 4.46 -12.52 7.11
C TRP A 126 3.19 -12.92 6.35
N THR A 127 3.35 -13.38 5.09
CA THR A 127 2.22 -13.76 4.23
C THR A 127 1.59 -15.09 4.65
N LYS A 128 2.37 -16.03 5.19
CA LYS A 128 1.86 -17.31 5.70
C LYS A 128 0.76 -17.19 6.77
N ARG A 129 0.75 -16.08 7.51
CA ARG A 129 -0.30 -15.79 8.52
C ARG A 129 -1.71 -15.73 7.94
N TYR A 130 -1.84 -15.60 6.62
CA TYR A 130 -3.11 -15.43 5.93
C TYR A 130 -3.51 -16.65 5.09
N GLU A 131 -2.78 -17.77 5.11
CA GLU A 131 -3.05 -18.95 4.27
C GLU A 131 -4.44 -19.56 4.50
N ASN A 132 -5.00 -19.41 5.69
CA ASN A 132 -6.38 -19.81 5.99
C ASN A 132 -7.43 -19.02 5.19
N VAL A 133 -7.07 -17.84 4.67
CA VAL A 133 -7.93 -16.94 3.89
C VAL A 133 -7.57 -16.96 2.40
N ILE A 134 -6.28 -17.00 2.08
CA ILE A 134 -5.77 -16.84 0.69
C ILE A 134 -5.36 -18.15 0.01
N GLY A 135 -5.34 -19.27 0.76
CA GLY A 135 -4.79 -20.55 0.30
C GLY A 135 -3.26 -20.62 0.38
N ASP A 136 -2.67 -21.56 -0.37
CA ASP A 136 -1.22 -21.80 -0.41
C ASP A 136 -0.45 -20.54 -0.87
N SER A 137 0.43 -20.04 0.00
CA SER A 137 1.25 -18.86 -0.27
C SER A 137 2.64 -19.19 -0.81
N SER A 138 2.97 -20.47 -1.03
CA SER A 138 4.31 -20.94 -1.42
C SER A 138 4.89 -20.29 -2.68
N ARG A 139 4.03 -19.76 -3.56
CA ARG A 139 4.42 -19.08 -4.81
C ARG A 139 4.68 -17.57 -4.65
N ALA A 140 4.40 -16.99 -3.49
CA ALA A 140 4.49 -15.55 -3.25
C ALA A 140 5.90 -15.07 -2.87
N THR A 141 6.95 -15.67 -3.44
CA THR A 141 8.35 -15.50 -3.01
C THR A 141 9.08 -14.27 -3.56
N THR A 142 8.52 -13.61 -4.58
CA THR A 142 9.07 -12.38 -5.19
C THR A 142 8.08 -11.24 -5.07
N VAL A 143 8.50 -9.99 -5.25
CA VAL A 143 7.56 -8.85 -5.19
C VAL A 143 6.43 -9.03 -6.21
N THR A 144 6.71 -9.45 -7.43
CA THR A 144 5.73 -9.74 -8.49
C THR A 144 5.74 -11.24 -8.83
N PRO A 145 5.08 -12.10 -8.03
CA PRO A 145 5.09 -13.53 -8.26
C PRO A 145 4.23 -13.91 -9.48
N GLN A 146 4.60 -15.01 -10.14
CA GLN A 146 3.74 -15.61 -11.16
C GLN A 146 2.62 -16.38 -10.47
N LEU A 147 1.41 -15.82 -10.53
CA LEU A 147 0.24 -16.37 -9.87
C LEU A 147 -0.67 -17.10 -10.88
N GLN A 148 -1.42 -18.08 -10.38
CA GLN A 148 -2.54 -18.64 -11.12
C GLN A 148 -3.61 -17.57 -11.36
N ASP A 149 -4.52 -17.82 -12.30
CA ASP A 149 -5.69 -16.98 -12.46
C ASP A 149 -6.50 -16.95 -11.15
N ALA A 150 -7.06 -15.79 -10.81
CA ALA A 150 -7.80 -15.64 -9.55
C ALA A 150 -8.99 -16.61 -9.43
N SER A 151 -9.57 -17.03 -10.56
CA SER A 151 -10.64 -18.04 -10.57
C SER A 151 -10.16 -19.44 -10.19
N GLU A 152 -8.87 -19.74 -10.29
CA GLU A 152 -8.28 -21.05 -9.96
C GLU A 152 -7.69 -21.13 -8.55
N ARG A 153 -7.50 -19.98 -7.88
CA ARG A 153 -6.90 -19.91 -6.54
C ARG A 153 -7.85 -20.45 -5.47
N VAL A 154 -7.31 -21.09 -4.45
CA VAL A 154 -8.10 -21.73 -3.37
C VAL A 154 -8.11 -20.84 -2.13
N GLY A 155 -9.23 -20.77 -1.42
CA GLY A 155 -9.35 -20.07 -0.13
C GLY A 155 -10.52 -19.09 -0.10
N PRO A 156 -11.02 -18.73 1.10
CA PRO A 156 -12.18 -17.85 1.28
C PRO A 156 -12.15 -16.55 0.46
N LEU A 157 -10.99 -15.90 0.33
CA LEU A 157 -10.84 -14.68 -0.49
C LEU A 157 -11.21 -14.95 -1.95
N TRP A 158 -10.72 -16.06 -2.51
CA TRP A 158 -10.90 -16.40 -3.91
C TRP A 158 -12.27 -17.04 -4.19
N ASP A 159 -12.85 -17.71 -3.20
CA ASP A 159 -14.26 -18.16 -3.25
C ASP A 159 -15.20 -16.96 -3.38
N LEU A 160 -14.97 -15.91 -2.57
CA LEU A 160 -15.70 -14.66 -2.68
C LEU A 160 -15.49 -14.00 -4.06
N TYR A 161 -14.24 -13.92 -4.53
CA TYR A 161 -13.93 -13.39 -5.87
C TYR A 161 -14.76 -14.09 -6.96
N ARG A 162 -14.79 -15.43 -6.96
CA ARG A 162 -15.57 -16.22 -7.92
C ARG A 162 -17.06 -15.94 -7.83
N ARG A 163 -17.61 -15.82 -6.61
CA ARG A 163 -19.03 -15.50 -6.40
C ARG A 163 -19.36 -14.13 -6.96
N LEU A 164 -18.61 -13.10 -6.57
CA LEU A 164 -18.83 -11.72 -7.03
C LEU A 164 -18.67 -11.61 -8.56
N SER A 165 -17.72 -12.33 -9.15
CA SER A 165 -17.56 -12.39 -10.60
C SER A 165 -18.81 -12.93 -11.30
N LYS A 166 -19.41 -14.02 -10.78
CA LYS A 166 -20.67 -14.58 -11.30
C LYS A 166 -21.86 -13.65 -11.14
N GLU A 167 -21.83 -12.79 -10.13
CA GLU A 167 -22.88 -11.78 -9.88
C GLU A 167 -22.73 -10.51 -10.72
N GLY A 168 -21.70 -10.43 -11.56
CA GLY A 168 -21.48 -9.30 -12.49
C GLY A 168 -20.68 -8.14 -11.91
N TRP A 169 -20.01 -8.31 -10.76
CA TRP A 169 -19.10 -7.29 -10.24
C TRP A 169 -17.87 -7.13 -11.13
N ALA A 170 -17.43 -5.89 -11.34
CA ALA A 170 -16.17 -5.58 -12.03
C ALA A 170 -15.01 -5.76 -11.06
N LEU A 171 -14.22 -6.82 -11.25
CA LEU A 171 -13.14 -7.21 -10.34
C LEU A 171 -11.75 -7.05 -10.97
N ASP A 172 -10.75 -6.74 -10.16
CA ASP A 172 -9.33 -6.75 -10.54
C ASP A 172 -8.50 -7.47 -9.47
N ALA A 173 -7.99 -8.65 -9.81
CA ALA A 173 -7.11 -9.46 -8.96
C ALA A 173 -5.68 -9.57 -9.54
N ARG A 174 -5.35 -8.77 -10.58
CA ARG A 174 -4.05 -8.86 -11.25
C ARG A 174 -2.93 -8.44 -10.29
N ASP A 175 -1.92 -9.31 -10.22
CA ASP A 175 -0.73 -9.15 -9.37
C ASP A 175 -1.04 -8.99 -7.88
N TYR A 176 -2.24 -9.34 -7.41
CA TYR A 176 -2.51 -9.41 -5.98
C TYR A 176 -2.33 -10.84 -5.48
N VAL A 177 -1.65 -11.01 -4.34
CA VAL A 177 -1.54 -12.28 -3.62
C VAL A 177 -2.58 -12.38 -2.50
N THR A 178 -2.87 -11.25 -1.85
CA THR A 178 -3.61 -11.20 -0.57
C THR A 178 -4.83 -10.31 -0.64
N ASN A 179 -5.18 -9.84 -1.83
CA ASN A 179 -6.22 -8.84 -2.04
C ASN A 179 -6.88 -9.04 -3.40
N PHE A 180 -8.08 -8.52 -3.61
CA PHE A 180 -8.56 -8.14 -4.93
C PHE A 180 -9.43 -6.89 -4.82
N ARG A 181 -9.54 -6.16 -5.93
CA ARG A 181 -10.32 -4.94 -6.00
C ARG A 181 -11.66 -5.16 -6.66
N VAL A 182 -12.69 -4.53 -6.11
CA VAL A 182 -14.02 -4.34 -6.71
C VAL A 182 -14.12 -2.90 -7.19
N ASP A 183 -14.41 -2.70 -8.47
CA ASP A 183 -14.70 -1.38 -9.04
C ASP A 183 -16.21 -1.22 -9.13
N VAL A 184 -16.81 -0.64 -8.08
CA VAL A 184 -18.26 -0.45 -7.99
C VAL A 184 -18.76 0.44 -9.13
N THR A 185 -17.98 1.46 -9.50
CA THR A 185 -18.34 2.40 -10.57
C THR A 185 -18.38 1.77 -11.96
N LYS A 186 -17.66 0.65 -12.16
CA LYS A 186 -17.67 -0.12 -13.42
C LYS A 186 -18.56 -1.34 -13.38
N SER A 187 -19.14 -1.66 -12.23
CA SER A 187 -20.03 -2.81 -12.08
C SER A 187 -21.41 -2.46 -12.62
N THR A 188 -21.83 -3.11 -13.70
CA THR A 188 -23.15 -2.87 -14.32
C THR A 188 -24.26 -3.30 -13.36
N ASP A 189 -25.27 -2.44 -13.18
CA ASP A 189 -26.42 -2.66 -12.30
C ASP A 189 -26.07 -2.95 -10.83
N LYS A 190 -24.90 -2.46 -10.36
CA LYS A 190 -24.50 -2.52 -8.94
C LYS A 190 -24.30 -1.12 -8.38
N THR A 191 -24.61 -0.97 -7.11
CA THR A 191 -24.45 0.29 -6.38
C THR A 191 -23.51 0.12 -5.18
N GLU A 192 -23.10 1.23 -4.56
CA GLU A 192 -22.40 1.20 -3.28
C GLU A 192 -23.25 0.54 -2.19
N GLU A 193 -24.58 0.76 -2.20
CA GLU A 193 -25.50 0.10 -1.27
C GLU A 193 -25.50 -1.43 -1.44
N ASP A 194 -25.41 -1.92 -2.69
CA ASP A 194 -25.28 -3.35 -2.94
C ASP A 194 -23.95 -3.90 -2.43
N PHE A 195 -22.88 -3.09 -2.47
CA PHE A 195 -21.60 -3.47 -1.91
C PHE A 195 -21.64 -3.50 -0.38
N GLU A 196 -22.32 -2.54 0.26
CA GLU A 196 -22.50 -2.51 1.72
C GLU A 196 -23.14 -3.80 2.25
N LYS A 197 -24.08 -4.38 1.51
CA LYS A 197 -24.72 -5.66 1.87
C LYS A 197 -23.73 -6.84 1.93
N ILE A 198 -22.58 -6.75 1.27
CA ILE A 198 -21.54 -7.80 1.28
C ILE A 198 -20.69 -7.72 2.56
N LYS A 199 -20.64 -6.57 3.26
CA LYS A 199 -19.70 -6.37 4.38
C LYS A 199 -19.88 -7.33 5.55
N ASP A 200 -21.10 -7.77 5.83
CA ASP A 200 -21.33 -8.73 6.92
C ASP A 200 -20.85 -10.13 6.55
N GLU A 201 -20.94 -10.51 5.27
CA GLU A 201 -20.33 -11.74 4.76
C GLU A 201 -18.79 -11.67 4.84
N LEU A 202 -18.19 -10.50 4.56
CA LEU A 202 -16.74 -10.34 4.69
C LEU A 202 -16.25 -10.74 6.09
N LYS A 203 -16.94 -10.29 7.14
CA LYS A 203 -16.60 -10.65 8.53
C LYS A 203 -16.66 -12.15 8.76
N ALA A 204 -17.69 -12.83 8.24
CA ALA A 204 -17.86 -14.28 8.38
C ALA A 204 -16.73 -15.07 7.68
N LEU A 205 -16.12 -14.47 6.64
CA LEU A 205 -15.01 -15.06 5.88
C LEU A 205 -13.63 -14.64 6.40
N ASN A 206 -13.54 -13.93 7.53
CA ASN A 206 -12.30 -13.32 8.02
C ASN A 206 -11.65 -12.37 6.99
N LEU A 207 -12.50 -11.59 6.32
CA LEU A 207 -12.12 -10.56 5.36
C LEU A 207 -12.49 -9.17 5.90
N ALA A 208 -11.75 -8.18 5.43
CA ALA A 208 -12.01 -6.76 5.63
C ALA A 208 -12.00 -6.05 4.27
N THR A 209 -12.41 -4.78 4.29
CA THR A 209 -12.37 -3.94 3.09
C THR A 209 -11.96 -2.51 3.40
N SER A 210 -11.30 -1.88 2.44
CA SER A 210 -11.09 -0.43 2.39
C SER A 210 -11.73 0.13 1.13
N PHE A 211 -12.56 1.16 1.29
CA PHE A 211 -13.31 1.78 0.19
C PHE A 211 -12.76 3.17 -0.11
N ASN A 212 -12.42 3.45 -1.37
CA ASN A 212 -11.96 4.75 -1.81
C ASN A 212 -12.32 5.01 -3.28
N LEU A 213 -12.88 6.19 -3.58
CA LEU A 213 -13.23 6.64 -4.94
C LEU A 213 -14.03 5.59 -5.74
N GLY A 214 -15.04 4.97 -5.11
CA GLY A 214 -15.90 3.97 -5.74
C GLY A 214 -15.22 2.61 -5.98
N LYS A 215 -14.08 2.36 -5.33
CA LYS A 215 -13.33 1.12 -5.41
C LYS A 215 -13.12 0.54 -4.03
N ALA A 216 -13.40 -0.74 -3.89
CA ALA A 216 -13.20 -1.48 -2.65
C ALA A 216 -12.05 -2.46 -2.82
N ASP A 217 -11.04 -2.40 -1.97
CA ASP A 217 -10.08 -3.50 -1.83
C ASP A 217 -10.60 -4.47 -0.78
N ILE A 218 -10.55 -5.77 -1.05
CA ILE A 218 -10.96 -6.84 -0.12
C ILE A 218 -9.73 -7.67 0.21
N TYR A 219 -9.47 -7.89 1.50
CA TYR A 219 -8.24 -8.50 2.02
C TYR A 219 -8.50 -9.21 3.37
N PRO A 220 -7.59 -10.07 3.88
CA PRO A 220 -7.73 -10.70 5.19
C PRO A 220 -8.00 -9.69 6.31
N SER A 221 -8.93 -9.98 7.23
CA SER A 221 -9.29 -9.06 8.31
C SER A 221 -8.17 -8.78 9.31
N THR A 222 -7.20 -9.70 9.38
CA THR A 222 -5.97 -9.57 10.17
C THR A 222 -4.83 -8.89 9.41
N SER A 223 -5.01 -8.58 8.12
CA SER A 223 -4.16 -7.62 7.40
C SER A 223 -4.71 -6.19 7.58
N GLY A 224 -4.24 -5.23 6.81
CA GLY A 224 -4.59 -3.82 6.92
C GLY A 224 -3.47 -3.00 7.54
N LYS A 225 -3.51 -1.69 7.34
CA LYS A 225 -2.40 -0.79 7.72
C LYS A 225 -2.13 -0.79 9.23
N ALA A 226 -3.19 -0.75 10.04
CA ALA A 226 -3.08 -0.79 11.50
C ALA A 226 -2.51 -2.12 12.00
N ASN A 227 -2.99 -3.25 11.48
CA ASN A 227 -2.48 -4.58 11.84
C ASN A 227 -1.03 -4.79 11.40
N ALA A 228 -0.66 -4.23 10.24
CA ALA A 228 0.72 -4.21 9.78
C ALA A 228 1.62 -3.41 10.72
N ALA A 229 1.24 -2.18 11.10
CA ALA A 229 1.99 -1.37 12.04
C ALA A 229 2.16 -2.11 13.39
N SER A 230 1.08 -2.66 13.93
CA SER A 230 1.09 -3.46 15.17
C SER A 230 2.02 -4.69 15.06
N SER A 231 1.99 -5.38 13.91
CA SER A 231 2.89 -6.53 13.67
C SER A 231 4.36 -6.12 13.63
N VAL A 232 4.69 -4.99 13.00
CA VAL A 232 6.05 -4.46 12.97
C VAL A 232 6.52 -4.08 14.38
N LEU A 233 5.68 -3.38 15.15
CA LEU A 233 5.98 -3.06 16.56
C LEU A 233 6.25 -4.33 17.38
N GLY A 234 5.41 -5.36 17.23
CA GLY A 234 5.59 -6.64 17.90
C GLY A 234 6.91 -7.34 17.54
N VAL A 235 7.30 -7.33 16.26
CA VAL A 235 8.59 -7.86 15.80
C VAL A 235 9.78 -7.10 16.41
N LEU A 236 9.62 -5.79 16.63
CA LEU A 236 10.66 -4.92 17.17
C LEU A 236 10.66 -4.85 18.71
N GLY A 237 9.69 -5.48 19.38
CA GLY A 237 9.51 -5.34 20.83
C GLY A 237 9.18 -3.91 21.27
N LEU A 238 8.49 -3.16 20.40
CA LEU A 238 8.11 -1.76 20.62
C LEU A 238 6.63 -1.62 20.94
N THR A 239 6.28 -0.47 21.52
CA THR A 239 4.91 -0.08 21.85
C THR A 239 4.44 1.06 20.93
N PRO A 240 3.13 1.32 20.79
CA PRO A 240 2.63 2.45 20.00
C PRO A 240 3.24 3.79 20.42
N GLU A 241 3.56 3.97 21.70
CA GLU A 241 4.19 5.18 22.23
C GLU A 241 5.66 5.36 21.79
N ASP A 242 6.31 4.33 21.24
CA ASP A 242 7.63 4.44 20.60
C ASP A 242 7.53 4.88 19.13
N SER A 243 6.33 5.18 18.62
CA SER A 243 6.07 5.36 17.19
C SER A 243 5.32 6.64 16.81
N ILE A 244 5.51 7.05 15.57
CA ILE A 244 4.71 8.08 14.90
C ILE A 244 4.14 7.49 13.60
N SER A 245 2.91 7.87 13.25
CA SER A 245 2.27 7.57 11.97
C SER A 245 1.98 8.84 11.18
N MET A 246 2.23 8.81 9.86
CA MET A 246 1.96 9.88 8.90
C MET A 246 1.02 9.44 7.79
#